data_AF-A0A5R2N430-F1
#
_entry.id   AF-A0A5R2N430-F1
#
_cell.length_a   1.000
_cell.length_b   1.000
_cell.length_c   1.000
_cell.angle_alpha   90.00
_cell.angle_beta   90.00
_cell.angle_gamma   90.00
#
_symmetry.space_group_name_H-M   'P 1'
#
loop_
_entity.id
_entity.type
_entity.pdbx_description
1 polymer ?
#
loop_
_entity_poly.entity_id
_entity_poly.type
_entity_poly.pdbx_seq_one_letter_code
_entity_poly.pdbx_strand_id
1 'polypeptide(L)'
;MMRRTITLRQSLHALIAAPLLMAAWPAVVPAHAEEAPFISVVTGLAPDDLLNVRAKPSPIGKTEARLAAGASVRNLGCNDIDGHP
;
A
#
# COMPACT_ATOMS: atom_id res chain seq x y z
N MET A 1 44.11 -11.78 27.51
CA MET A 1 42.92 -10.93 27.73
C MET A 1 43.21 -9.55 27.16
N MET A 2 42.74 -9.25 25.95
CA MET A 2 43.14 -8.07 25.19
C MET A 2 42.23 -6.89 25.55
N ARG A 3 42.73 -5.90 26.31
CA ARG A 3 42.00 -4.67 26.63
C ARG A 3 42.00 -3.77 25.41
N ARG A 4 40.82 -3.55 24.82
CA ARG A 4 40.63 -2.56 23.74
C ARG A 4 40.59 -1.17 24.36
N THR A 5 41.62 -0.37 24.12
CA THR A 5 41.65 1.05 24.44
C THR A 5 40.86 1.83 23.40
N ILE A 6 39.60 2.14 23.71
CA ILE A 6 38.76 3.00 22.87
C ILE A 6 39.12 4.44 23.22
N THR A 7 39.59 5.20 22.23
CA THR A 7 39.92 6.62 22.43
C THR A 7 38.66 7.48 22.38
N LEU A 8 38.59 8.53 23.20
CA LEU A 8 37.45 9.45 23.33
C LEU A 8 36.99 10.03 21.96
N ARG A 9 37.93 10.15 21.02
CA ARG A 9 37.68 10.60 19.64
C ARG A 9 36.84 9.59 18.85
N GLN A 10 37.04 8.29 19.05
CA GLN A 10 36.28 7.22 18.39
C GLN A 10 34.85 7.12 18.95
N SER A 11 34.65 7.32 20.25
CA SER A 11 33.30 7.37 20.84
C SER A 11 32.49 8.58 20.33
N LEU A 12 33.15 9.73 20.15
CA LEU A 12 32.48 10.94 19.66
C LEU A 12 32.02 10.79 18.19
N HIS A 13 32.83 10.17 17.32
CA HIS A 13 32.44 9.91 15.93
C HIS A 13 31.29 8.89 15.85
N ALA A 14 31.27 7.88 16.73
CA ALA A 14 30.18 6.91 16.79
C ALA A 14 28.83 7.54 17.23
N LEU A 15 28.87 8.50 18.16
CA LEU A 15 27.68 9.20 18.65
C LEU A 15 27.06 10.17 17.63
N ILE A 16 27.83 10.67 16.66
CA ILE A 16 27.36 11.58 15.60
C ILE A 16 26.90 10.82 14.35
N ALA A 17 27.47 9.65 14.05
CA ALA A 17 27.10 8.85 12.88
C ALA A 17 25.82 8.04 13.07
N ALA A 18 25.53 7.58 14.30
CA ALA A 18 24.37 6.74 14.60
C ALA A 18 23.00 7.41 14.39
N PRO A 19 22.78 8.70 14.73
CA PRO A 19 21.48 9.36 14.52
C PRO A 19 21.21 9.69 13.05
N LEU A 20 22.26 9.97 12.27
CA LEU A 20 22.14 10.37 10.86
C LEU A 20 21.73 9.19 9.95
N LEU A 21 22.09 7.96 10.29
CA LEU A 21 21.67 6.76 9.57
C LEU A 21 20.20 6.39 9.83
N MET A 22 19.66 6.75 11.00
CA MET A 22 18.26 6.46 11.37
C MET A 22 17.28 7.51 10.83
N ALA A 23 17.74 8.74 10.56
CA ALA A 23 16.93 9.79 9.95
C ALA A 23 16.73 9.62 8.42
N ALA A 24 17.49 8.71 7.80
CA ALA A 24 17.45 8.44 6.37
C ALA A 24 16.57 7.24 5.99
N TRP A 25 15.84 6.65 6.94
CA TRP A 25 14.73 5.77 6.57
C TRP A 25 13.53 6.65 6.23
N PRO A 26 13.18 6.82 4.94
CA PRO A 26 11.83 7.22 4.65
C PRO A 26 10.96 6.13 5.25
N ALA A 27 10.17 6.48 6.26
CA ALA A 27 8.96 5.74 6.56
C ALA A 27 8.10 5.87 5.29
N VAL A 28 8.35 4.98 4.32
CA VAL A 28 7.44 4.72 3.21
C VAL A 28 6.27 3.98 3.86
N VAL A 29 5.52 4.72 4.66
CA VAL A 29 4.10 4.42 4.84
C VAL A 29 3.54 4.71 3.46
N PRO A 30 3.00 3.71 2.74
CA PRO A 30 2.24 4.04 1.55
C PRO A 30 1.13 4.97 2.05
N ALA A 31 1.23 6.24 1.67
CA ALA A 31 0.11 7.14 1.82
C ALA A 31 -0.98 6.50 0.96
N HIS A 32 -1.97 5.88 1.60
CA HIS A 32 -3.20 5.49 0.95
C HIS A 32 -3.83 6.81 0.51
N ALA A 33 -3.45 7.26 -0.68
CA ALA A 33 -4.05 8.41 -1.30
C ALA A 33 -5.50 8.00 -1.52
N GLU A 34 -6.40 8.56 -0.70
CA GLU A 34 -7.83 8.57 -0.95
C GLU A 34 -8.01 9.16 -2.36
N GLU A 35 -8.05 8.29 -3.35
CA GLU A 35 -8.05 8.67 -4.75
C GLU A 35 -9.43 9.29 -5.01
N ALA A 36 -9.46 10.60 -5.25
CA ALA A 36 -10.71 11.34 -5.42
C ALA A 36 -11.60 10.60 -6.43
N PRO A 37 -12.90 10.40 -6.15
CA PRO A 37 -13.71 9.51 -6.96
C PRO A 37 -13.66 9.85 -8.45
N PHE A 38 -13.31 8.88 -9.29
CA PHE A 38 -13.17 9.06 -10.74
C PHE A 38 -13.97 8.00 -11.50
N ILE A 39 -14.21 8.25 -12.78
CA ILE A 39 -14.92 7.30 -13.64
C ILE A 39 -13.90 6.31 -14.22
N SER A 40 -14.12 5.03 -13.97
CA SER A 40 -13.35 3.91 -14.52
C SER A 40 -14.17 3.15 -15.55
N VAL A 41 -13.50 2.59 -16.56
CA VAL A 41 -14.12 1.73 -17.58
C VAL A 41 -13.61 0.31 -17.42
N VAL A 42 -14.51 -0.67 -17.45
CA VAL A 42 -14.17 -2.09 -17.38
C VAL A 42 -13.48 -2.53 -18.68
N THR A 43 -12.27 -3.04 -18.57
CA THR A 43 -11.44 -3.50 -19.71
C THR A 43 -10.79 -4.85 -19.40
N GLY A 44 -10.26 -5.54 -20.42
CA GLY A 44 -9.47 -6.77 -20.24
C GLY A 44 -10.27 -8.06 -19.99
N LEU A 45 -11.60 -8.02 -20.09
CA LEU A 45 -12.44 -9.23 -20.06
C LEU A 45 -12.40 -9.96 -21.41
N ALA A 46 -12.52 -11.28 -21.38
CA ALA A 46 -12.76 -12.06 -22.60
C ALA A 46 -14.14 -11.72 -23.20
N PRO A 47 -14.39 -12.05 -24.48
CA PRO A 47 -15.73 -11.92 -25.05
C PRO A 47 -16.76 -12.66 -24.19
N ASP A 48 -17.91 -12.01 -23.98
CA ASP A 48 -19.04 -12.52 -23.18
C ASP A 48 -18.79 -12.72 -21.67
N ASP A 49 -17.60 -12.38 -21.16
CA ASP A 49 -17.30 -12.41 -19.73
C ASP A 49 -17.86 -11.18 -18.99
N LEU A 50 -18.17 -11.37 -17.70
CA LEU A 50 -18.67 -10.33 -16.81
C LEU A 50 -17.82 -10.21 -15.54
N LEU A 51 -17.54 -8.97 -15.14
CA LEU A 51 -16.90 -8.65 -13.88
C LEU A 51 -17.95 -8.61 -12.75
N ASN A 52 -17.78 -9.45 -11.73
CA ASN A 52 -18.66 -9.47 -10.56
C ASN A 52 -18.28 -8.37 -9.57
N VAL A 53 -19.26 -7.53 -9.21
CA VAL A 53 -19.16 -6.58 -8.09
C VAL A 53 -19.77 -7.23 -6.85
N ARG A 54 -19.02 -7.27 -5.75
CA ARG A 54 -19.41 -7.97 -4.52
C ARG A 54 -19.64 -7.01 -3.37
N ALA A 55 -20.56 -7.36 -2.48
CA ALA A 55 -20.88 -6.56 -1.29
C ALA A 55 -19.73 -6.48 -0.26
N LYS A 56 -18.80 -7.43 -0.31
CA LYS A 56 -17.59 -7.48 0.53
C LYS A 56 -16.37 -7.81 -0.35
N PRO A 57 -15.17 -7.34 0.00
CA PRO A 57 -13.93 -7.66 -0.71
C PRO A 57 -13.50 -9.10 -0.41
N SER A 58 -14.27 -10.07 -0.90
CA SER A 58 -14.03 -11.49 -0.67
C SER A 58 -14.50 -12.31 -1.88
N PRO A 59 -13.77 -13.35 -2.30
CA PRO A 59 -14.18 -14.22 -3.39
C PRO A 59 -15.53 -14.93 -3.14
N ILE A 60 -15.88 -15.15 -1.87
CA ILE A 60 -17.15 -15.78 -1.46
C ILE A 60 -18.24 -14.77 -1.12
N GLY A 61 -17.96 -13.46 -1.19
CA GLY A 61 -18.94 -12.41 -0.93
C GLY A 61 -20.08 -12.44 -1.95
N LYS A 62 -21.30 -12.10 -1.53
CA LYS A 62 -22.47 -12.05 -2.42
C LYS A 62 -22.21 -11.10 -3.60
N THR A 63 -22.52 -11.54 -4.82
CA THR A 63 -22.50 -10.71 -6.02
C THR A 63 -23.74 -9.81 -6.04
N GLU A 64 -23.54 -8.50 -6.16
CA GLU A 64 -24.62 -7.51 -6.25
C GLU A 64 -24.83 -6.99 -7.66
N ALA A 65 -23.78 -6.95 -8.48
CA ALA A 65 -23.87 -6.56 -9.88
C ALA A 65 -22.87 -7.32 -10.74
N ARG A 66 -23.13 -7.33 -12.06
CA ARG A 66 -22.24 -7.90 -13.07
C ARG A 66 -22.06 -6.87 -14.18
N LEU A 67 -20.80 -6.59 -14.51
CA LEU A 67 -20.43 -5.53 -15.45
C LEU A 67 -19.81 -6.14 -16.70
N ALA A 68 -20.29 -5.71 -17.87
CA ALA A 68 -19.68 -6.08 -19.14
C ALA A 68 -18.44 -5.20 -19.44
N ALA A 69 -17.61 -5.65 -20.38
CA ALA A 69 -16.56 -4.83 -20.95
C ALA A 69 -17.14 -3.51 -21.52
N GLY A 70 -16.47 -2.39 -21.27
CA GLY A 70 -16.92 -1.05 -21.65
C GLY A 70 -17.88 -0.39 -20.66
N ALA A 71 -18.36 -1.10 -19.63
CA ALA A 71 -19.18 -0.48 -18.58
C ALA A 71 -18.38 0.60 -17.83
N SER A 72 -19.01 1.76 -17.62
CA SER A 72 -18.43 2.87 -16.85
C SER A 72 -18.94 2.83 -15.40
N VAL A 73 -18.03 2.92 -14.43
CA VAL A 73 -18.34 2.93 -13.00
C VAL A 73 -17.64 4.09 -12.32
N ARG A 74 -18.23 4.62 -11.25
CA ARG A 74 -17.54 5.57 -10.38
C ARG A 74 -16.70 4.78 -9.36
N ASN A 75 -15.39 4.81 -9.53
CA ASN A 75 -14.45 4.23 -8.59
C ASN A 75 -14.32 5.17 -7.38
N LEU A 76 -14.49 4.63 -6.17
CA LEU A 76 -14.38 5.36 -4.91
C LEU A 76 -13.05 5.10 -4.20
N GLY A 77 -12.14 4.36 -4.82
CA GLY A 77 -10.89 3.91 -4.20
C GLY A 77 -11.06 2.58 -3.44
N CYS A 78 -9.98 2.18 -2.78
CA CYS A 78 -9.96 1.03 -1.90
C CYS A 78 -10.47 1.43 -0.51
N ASN A 79 -11.24 0.55 0.13
CA ASN A 79 -11.62 0.73 1.51
C ASN A 79 -10.95 -0.36 2.35
N ASP A 80 -10.29 0.03 3.42
CA ASP A 80 -9.74 -0.92 4.39
C ASP A 80 -10.90 -1.60 5.11
N ILE A 81 -11.09 -2.90 4.88
CA ILE A 81 -12.07 -3.70 5.61
C ILE A 81 -11.32 -4.52 6.64
N ASP A 82 -11.61 -4.28 7.92
CA ASP A 82 -11.03 -5.01 9.06
C ASP A 82 -9.48 -4.96 9.14
N GLY A 83 -8.86 -3.89 8.63
CA GLY A 83 -7.40 -3.72 8.62
C GLY A 83 -6.67 -4.48 7.51
N HIS A 84 -7.42 -4.98 6.52
CA HIS A 84 -6.89 -5.57 5.31
C HIS A 84 -7.24 -4.66 4.11
N PRO A 85 -6.24 -4.10 3.41
CA PRO A 85 -6.47 -3.33 2.19
C PRO A 85 -6.96 -4.21 1.03
#